data_AF-A0A5C8PW10-F1
#
_entry.id   AF-A0A5C8PW10-F1
#
_cell.length_a   1.000
_cell.length_b   1.000
_cell.length_c   1.000
_cell.angle_alpha   90.00
_cell.angle_beta   90.00
_cell.angle_gamma   90.00
#
_symmetry.space_group_name_H-M   'P 1'
#
loop_
_entity.id
_entity.type
_entity.pdbx_description
1 polymer ?
#
loop_
_entity_poly.entity_id
_entity_poly.type
_entity_poly.pdbx_seq_one_letter_code
_entity_poly.pdbx_strand_id
1 'polypeptide(L)'
;MSQFQLPDGTRLLAEEDRNEKIAIHLGNEIELEQWSATGLLGDIEPDRPGIVEVRILDRPRSARPFTSNKRRFALKAVGEGAVTIAGRNEDKAGARPLKVLVGEFKNHQGMTKDLLADIGRSAKPAQLYQLQRLLHNVHDNVFSQFSDANVAAHRSPLACGLVAKAAGEALIGAVVSHNYKPDSSYHKAVWRVTRRDDIEYDPNVMRRARTTIARHVKRGRPVVVGCAYEPKTSMLNEGHLQATRDGGHSVLIVGCNATATEFLYVDPFPGGSNLKYTGGIAADSYPPLCFFLGVFKVDSLQELIGRGPLLRKHPDKNGPWAGDRYLEVISGPKG
;
A
#
# COMPACT_ATOMS: atom_id res chain seq x y z
N MET A 1 8.61 -4.61 26.50
CA MET A 1 7.44 -3.87 25.98
C MET A 1 7.91 -2.77 25.05
N SER A 2 7.07 -2.37 24.09
CA SER A 2 7.28 -1.19 23.24
C SER A 2 7.43 0.06 24.11
N GLN A 3 8.51 0.82 23.90
CA GLN A 3 8.74 2.09 24.58
C GLN A 3 8.21 3.27 23.75
N PHE A 4 8.08 3.08 22.44
CA PHE A 4 7.75 4.13 21.49
C PHE A 4 6.46 3.82 20.74
N GLN A 5 5.57 4.80 20.66
CA GLN A 5 4.28 4.66 20.02
C GLN A 5 3.89 5.93 19.27
N LEU A 6 2.91 5.81 18.40
CA LEU A 6 2.26 6.97 17.81
C LEU A 6 1.50 7.76 18.90
N PRO A 7 1.26 9.07 18.70
CA PRO A 7 0.54 9.90 19.68
C PRO A 7 -0.89 9.46 20.01
N ASP A 8 -1.49 8.58 19.20
CA ASP A 8 -2.80 7.97 19.44
C ASP A 8 -2.74 6.69 20.29
N GLY A 9 -1.54 6.24 20.66
CA GLY A 9 -1.29 5.00 21.41
C GLY A 9 -0.99 3.78 20.55
N THR A 10 -0.97 3.90 19.23
CA THR A 10 -0.64 2.79 18.33
C THR A 10 0.83 2.41 18.46
N ARG A 11 1.11 1.15 18.78
CA ARG A 11 2.49 0.62 18.85
C ARG A 11 3.12 0.52 17.46
N LEU A 12 4.42 0.79 17.38
CA LEU A 12 5.16 0.72 16.13
C LEU A 12 5.43 -0.74 15.73
N LEU A 13 5.85 -0.94 14.48
CA LEU A 13 6.15 -2.27 13.94
C LEU A 13 7.41 -2.83 14.61
N ALA A 14 7.28 -3.98 15.29
CA ALA A 14 8.42 -4.70 15.85
C ALA A 14 8.93 -5.77 14.87
N GLU A 15 10.24 -5.75 14.59
CA GLU A 15 10.94 -6.79 13.83
C GLU A 15 11.35 -7.91 14.81
N GLU A 16 10.76 -9.10 14.63
CA GLU A 16 11.15 -10.37 15.30
C GLU A 16 11.53 -10.23 16.78
N ASP A 17 10.65 -9.61 17.56
CA ASP A 17 10.79 -9.38 19.00
C ASP A 17 11.95 -8.50 19.49
N ARG A 18 12.77 -7.92 18.59
CA ARG A 18 13.98 -7.17 18.96
C ARG A 18 13.77 -5.65 18.92
N ASN A 19 13.44 -5.07 17.76
CA ASN A 19 13.43 -3.62 17.56
C ASN A 19 12.13 -3.11 16.95
N GLU A 20 11.64 -1.97 17.42
CA GLU A 20 10.60 -1.22 16.72
C GLU A 20 11.21 -0.46 15.54
N LYS A 21 10.46 -0.24 14.46
CA LYS A 21 11.01 0.39 13.24
C LYS A 21 10.12 1.49 12.69
N ILE A 22 10.73 2.63 12.35
CA ILE A 22 10.10 3.69 11.56
C ILE A 22 11.04 4.21 10.46
N ALA A 23 10.48 4.60 9.32
CA ALA A 23 11.20 5.11 8.17
C ALA A 23 10.73 6.55 7.91
N ILE A 24 11.68 7.50 7.82
CA ILE A 24 11.41 8.93 7.75
C ILE A 24 12.15 9.52 6.55
N HIS A 25 11.43 10.27 5.71
CA HIS A 25 12.07 10.97 4.61
C HIS A 25 13.09 12.00 5.12
N LEU A 26 14.26 12.07 4.47
CA LEU A 26 15.25 13.10 4.76
C LEU A 26 14.62 14.50 4.73
N GLY A 27 14.88 15.30 5.78
CA GLY A 27 14.31 16.64 5.96
C GLY A 27 12.96 16.67 6.67
N ASN A 28 12.25 15.55 6.81
CA ASN A 28 10.98 15.51 7.53
C ASN A 28 11.16 15.42 9.05
N GLU A 29 10.16 15.92 9.76
CA GLU A 29 10.00 15.78 11.21
C GLU A 29 8.72 15.00 11.50
N ILE A 30 8.77 14.04 12.44
CA ILE A 30 7.60 13.28 12.90
C ILE A 30 7.47 13.35 14.41
N GLU A 31 6.23 13.27 14.92
CA GLU A 31 5.93 13.23 16.35
C GLU A 31 5.69 11.78 16.80
N LEU A 32 6.31 11.40 17.92
CA LEU A 32 6.13 10.12 18.61
C LEU A 32 5.92 10.35 20.11
N GLU A 33 5.45 9.31 20.80
CA GLU A 33 5.30 9.26 22.24
C GLU A 33 6.21 8.16 22.82
N GLN A 34 6.95 8.50 23.87
CA GLN A 34 7.66 7.55 24.73
C GLN A 34 6.79 7.25 25.94
N TRP A 35 6.75 5.99 26.35
CA TRP A 35 5.99 5.52 27.51
C TRP A 35 6.85 4.65 28.42
N SER A 36 6.66 4.78 29.73
CA SER A 36 7.32 3.97 30.76
C SER A 36 6.31 3.44 31.78
N ALA A 37 6.39 2.15 32.09
CA ALA A 37 5.54 1.51 33.10
C ALA A 37 5.90 1.95 34.53
N THR A 38 7.17 2.27 34.78
CA THR A 38 7.69 2.64 36.11
C THR A 38 7.56 4.14 36.40
N GLY A 39 7.19 4.94 35.40
CA GLY A 39 7.13 6.41 35.50
C GLY A 39 8.48 7.10 35.43
N LEU A 40 9.58 6.36 35.31
CA LEU A 40 10.89 6.90 34.99
C LEU A 40 11.05 6.92 33.48
N LEU A 41 11.11 8.11 32.89
CA LEU A 41 11.39 8.31 31.47
C LEU A 41 12.86 8.68 31.30
N GLY A 42 13.64 7.77 30.72
CA GLY A 42 15.05 8.03 30.41
C GLY A 42 15.20 8.94 29.19
N ASP A 43 16.21 9.83 29.15
CA ASP A 43 16.48 10.74 28.01
C ASP A 43 16.63 9.99 26.68
N ILE A 44 16.01 10.51 25.63
CA ILE A 44 16.04 9.90 24.30
C ILE A 44 17.32 10.34 23.59
N GLU A 45 18.23 9.40 23.34
CA GLU A 45 19.45 9.67 22.60
C GLU A 45 19.59 8.71 21.40
N PRO A 46 19.98 9.21 20.21
CA PRO A 46 20.38 8.36 19.10
C PRO A 46 21.76 7.75 19.35
N ASP A 47 21.94 6.47 18.98
CA ASP A 47 23.22 5.77 19.04
C ASP A 47 24.28 6.35 18.08
N ARG A 48 23.82 7.05 17.04
CA ARG A 48 24.65 7.75 16.05
C ARG A 48 24.14 9.18 15.86
N PRO A 49 24.91 10.19 16.30
CA PRO A 49 24.54 11.59 16.06
C PRO A 49 24.60 11.93 14.57
N GLY A 50 23.84 12.93 14.14
CA GLY A 50 23.85 13.45 12.77
C GLY A 50 22.91 12.77 11.78
N ILE A 51 22.20 11.70 12.17
CA ILE A 51 21.14 11.07 11.36
C ILE A 51 19.77 11.63 11.73
N VAL A 52 19.50 11.73 13.04
CA VAL A 52 18.26 12.30 13.59
C VAL A 52 18.56 13.31 14.68
N GLU A 53 17.74 14.36 14.74
CA GLU A 53 17.65 15.28 15.88
C GLU A 53 16.40 14.92 16.69
N VAL A 54 16.56 14.85 18.01
CA VAL A 54 15.48 14.58 18.96
C VAL A 54 15.14 15.87 19.68
N ARG A 55 13.85 16.24 19.71
CA ARG A 55 13.37 17.41 20.44
C ARG A 55 12.18 17.04 21.30
N ILE A 56 12.27 17.29 22.61
CA ILE A 56 11.14 17.10 23.52
C ILE A 56 10.07 18.15 23.24
N LEU A 57 8.81 17.74 23.25
CA LEU A 57 7.67 18.62 23.00
C LEU A 57 6.98 18.94 24.34
N ASP A 58 7.31 20.10 24.90
CA ASP A 58 6.93 20.50 26.26
C ASP A 58 5.44 20.83 26.46
N ARG A 59 4.60 20.79 25.42
CA ARG A 59 3.17 21.12 25.52
C ARG A 59 2.30 20.26 24.61
N PRO A 60 1.22 19.64 25.11
CA PRO A 60 0.26 18.94 24.27
C PRO A 60 -0.59 19.94 23.47
N ARG A 61 -0.81 19.69 22.18
CA ARG A 61 -1.91 20.29 21.40
C ARG A 61 -3.28 19.66 21.74
N SER A 62 -3.31 18.57 22.52
CA SER A 62 -4.52 17.80 22.84
C SER A 62 -4.95 17.97 24.31
N ALA A 63 -6.26 17.92 24.56
CA ALA A 63 -6.88 18.03 25.88
C ALA A 63 -6.63 16.84 26.85
N ARG A 64 -5.77 15.88 26.51
CA ARG A 64 -5.41 14.76 27.39
C ARG A 64 -4.19 15.14 28.25
N PRO A 65 -4.26 15.06 29.59
CA PRO A 65 -3.13 15.41 30.45
C PRO A 65 -1.96 14.43 30.26
N PHE A 66 -0.74 14.96 30.26
CA PHE A 66 0.46 14.15 30.48
C PHE A 66 0.33 13.44 31.83
N THR A 67 0.53 12.13 31.87
CA THR A 67 0.89 11.46 33.12
C THR A 67 2.42 11.50 33.24
N SER A 68 2.96 11.36 34.46
CA SER A 68 4.41 11.23 34.72
C SER A 68 5.11 10.15 33.89
N ASN A 69 4.34 9.29 33.23
CA ASN A 69 4.77 8.06 32.59
C ASN A 69 4.78 8.16 31.05
N LYS A 70 4.49 9.33 30.48
CA LYS A 70 4.46 9.56 29.03
C LYS A 70 5.19 10.84 28.67
N ARG A 71 5.89 10.86 27.53
CA ARG A 71 6.33 12.11 26.90
C ARG A 71 6.31 12.09 25.39
N ARG A 72 6.05 13.25 24.79
CA ARG A 72 6.07 13.45 23.34
C ARG A 72 7.39 14.04 22.91
N PHE A 73 7.86 13.61 21.75
CA PHE A 73 9.08 14.11 21.14
C PHE A 73 8.94 14.13 19.63
N ALA A 74 9.66 15.05 19.01
CA ALA A 74 9.84 15.12 17.58
C ALA A 74 11.16 14.46 17.17
N LEU A 75 11.11 13.67 16.10
CA LEU A 75 12.27 13.14 15.40
C LEU A 75 12.41 13.83 14.06
N LYS A 76 13.47 14.62 13.90
CA LYS A 76 13.79 15.27 12.62
C LYS A 76 14.91 14.51 11.93
N ALA A 77 14.63 14.06 10.71
CA ALA A 77 15.58 13.38 9.84
C ALA A 77 16.55 14.39 9.21
N VAL A 78 17.82 14.38 9.64
CA VAL A 78 18.83 15.36 9.21
C VAL A 78 19.99 14.76 8.42
N GLY A 79 20.21 13.45 8.49
CA GLY A 79 21.23 12.74 7.71
C GLY A 79 20.75 11.36 7.29
N GLU A 80 21.24 10.86 6.16
CA GLU A 80 20.87 9.53 5.67
C GLU A 80 21.49 8.40 6.49
N GLY A 81 20.76 7.31 6.68
CA GLY A 81 21.25 6.10 7.33
C GLY A 81 20.24 5.46 8.27
N ALA A 82 20.70 4.46 9.00
CA ALA A 82 19.95 3.85 10.09
C ALA A 82 20.46 4.41 11.42
N VAL A 83 19.62 4.52 12.44
CA VAL A 83 20.00 4.92 13.80
C VAL A 83 19.10 4.21 14.80
N THR A 84 19.62 3.89 15.97
CA THR A 84 18.84 3.30 17.06
C THR A 84 18.62 4.34 18.13
N ILE A 85 17.40 4.41 18.65
CA ILE A 85 16.98 5.35 19.69
C ILE A 85 16.52 4.55 20.91
N ALA A 86 17.01 4.93 22.09
CA ALA A 86 16.61 4.33 23.37
C ALA A 86 16.57 5.37 24.50
N GLY A 87 15.82 5.09 25.57
CA GLY A 87 15.85 5.87 26.80
C GLY A 87 17.09 5.57 27.65
N ARG A 88 17.89 6.59 28.00
CA ARG A 88 19.04 6.50 28.90
C ARG A 88 18.54 6.33 30.35
N ASN A 89 18.98 5.28 31.04
CA ASN A 89 18.65 4.92 32.45
C ASN A 89 17.42 4.04 32.70
N GLU A 90 16.80 3.46 31.66
CA GLU A 90 15.80 2.40 31.87
C GLU A 90 16.46 1.02 31.88
N ASP A 91 15.89 0.12 32.68
CA ASP A 91 16.35 -1.25 32.81
C ASP A 91 16.31 -1.91 31.42
N LYS A 92 17.48 -2.24 30.86
CA LYS A 92 17.59 -2.81 29.49
C LYS A 92 16.87 -4.14 29.36
N ALA A 93 16.54 -4.78 30.48
CA ALA A 93 15.73 -5.99 30.56
C ALA A 93 14.26 -5.70 30.19
N GLY A 94 14.00 -5.49 28.90
CA GLY A 94 12.66 -5.51 28.33
C GLY A 94 12.25 -4.27 27.53
N ALA A 95 13.00 -3.17 27.55
CA ALA A 95 12.76 -2.02 26.68
C ALA A 95 13.23 -2.32 25.24
N ARG A 96 12.33 -2.15 24.26
CA ARG A 96 12.68 -2.32 22.84
C ARG A 96 13.11 -0.98 22.25
N PRO A 97 14.35 -0.86 21.73
CA PRO A 97 14.77 0.38 21.11
C PRO A 97 14.07 0.60 19.76
N LEU A 98 14.00 1.86 19.35
CA LEU A 98 13.43 2.26 18.06
C LEU A 98 14.55 2.40 17.02
N LYS A 99 14.52 1.55 15.99
CA LYS A 99 15.33 1.69 14.78
C LYS A 99 14.65 2.69 13.83
N VAL A 100 15.32 3.80 13.58
CA VAL A 100 14.89 4.82 12.63
C VAL A 100 15.72 4.69 11.36
N LEU A 101 15.05 4.58 10.21
CA LEU A 101 15.67 4.65 8.90
C LEU A 101 15.41 6.01 8.27
N VAL A 102 16.46 6.71 7.87
CA VAL A 102 16.39 8.02 7.23
C VAL A 102 16.97 7.96 5.82
N GLY A 103 16.27 8.56 4.87
CA GLY A 103 16.78 8.76 3.51
C GLY A 103 15.74 9.32 2.55
N GLU A 104 16.11 9.45 1.29
CA GLU A 104 15.18 9.89 0.26
C GLU A 104 14.17 8.80 -0.14
N PHE A 105 12.87 9.11 -0.04
CA PHE A 105 11.82 8.25 -0.57
C PHE A 105 11.75 8.39 -2.08
N LYS A 106 12.11 7.32 -2.80
CA LYS A 106 12.07 7.27 -4.27
C LYS A 106 10.82 6.55 -4.74
N ASN A 107 10.35 6.91 -5.94
CA ASN A 107 9.29 6.15 -6.60
C ASN A 107 9.80 4.74 -6.94
N HIS A 108 8.89 3.78 -7.02
CA HIS A 108 9.19 2.50 -7.65
C HIS A 108 9.77 2.69 -9.05
N GLN A 109 10.78 1.88 -9.39
CA GLN A 109 11.45 1.96 -10.69
C GLN A 109 10.43 1.89 -11.84
N GLY A 110 10.57 2.79 -12.82
CA GLY A 110 9.66 2.91 -13.96
C GLY A 110 8.39 3.75 -13.69
N MET A 111 8.06 4.04 -12.42
CA MET A 111 6.90 4.85 -12.07
C MET A 111 7.25 6.34 -11.99
N THR A 112 6.59 7.15 -12.81
CA THR A 112 6.68 8.61 -12.70
C THR A 112 5.86 9.16 -11.55
N LYS A 113 4.78 8.45 -11.20
CA LYS A 113 3.95 8.76 -10.03
C LYS A 113 3.80 7.49 -9.20
N ASP A 114 4.03 7.62 -7.91
CA ASP A 114 3.92 6.56 -6.93
C ASP A 114 3.35 7.14 -5.63
N LEU A 115 2.08 6.85 -5.36
CA LEU A 115 1.38 7.39 -4.19
C LEU A 115 1.88 6.77 -2.89
N LEU A 116 2.50 5.58 -2.92
CA LEU A 116 3.14 4.98 -1.75
C LEU A 116 4.43 5.72 -1.41
N ALA A 117 5.22 6.07 -2.42
CA ALA A 117 6.40 6.93 -2.24
C ALA A 117 6.01 8.33 -1.73
N ASP A 118 4.90 8.91 -2.20
CA ASP A 118 4.39 10.18 -1.69
C ASP A 118 4.00 10.11 -0.21
N ILE A 119 3.38 9.01 0.24
CA ILE A 119 3.13 8.78 1.68
C ILE A 119 4.46 8.73 2.44
N GLY A 120 5.46 8.04 1.89
CA GLY A 120 6.79 7.98 2.45
C GLY A 120 7.45 9.36 2.60
N ARG A 121 7.24 10.25 1.63
CA ARG A 121 7.68 11.66 1.67
C ARG A 121 6.84 12.52 2.62
N SER A 122 5.76 12.02 3.18
CA SER A 122 4.94 12.79 4.11
C SER A 122 5.56 12.84 5.51
N ALA A 123 5.17 13.84 6.29
CA ALA A 123 5.51 13.97 7.70
C ALA A 123 4.42 13.39 8.63
N LYS A 124 3.58 12.47 8.12
CA LYS A 124 2.41 11.93 8.85
C LYS A 124 2.73 10.55 9.46
N PRO A 125 2.99 10.46 10.77
CA PRO A 125 3.49 9.23 11.40
C PRO A 125 2.58 8.02 11.21
N ALA A 126 1.26 8.21 11.33
CA ALA A 126 0.28 7.15 11.16
C ALA A 126 0.27 6.57 9.73
N GLN A 127 0.46 7.43 8.71
CA GLN A 127 0.54 6.98 7.33
C GLN A 127 1.84 6.24 7.06
N LEU A 128 2.97 6.73 7.59
CA LEU A 128 4.26 6.05 7.51
C LEU A 128 4.20 4.67 8.16
N TYR A 129 3.59 4.56 9.34
CA TYR A 129 3.39 3.29 10.04
C TYR A 129 2.60 2.29 9.20
N GLN A 130 1.48 2.70 8.60
CA GLN A 130 0.67 1.82 7.76
C GLN A 130 1.38 1.44 6.45
N LEU A 131 2.11 2.37 5.84
CA LEU A 131 2.95 2.08 4.68
C LEU A 131 4.00 1.03 5.02
N GLN A 132 4.64 1.12 6.19
CA GLN A 132 5.62 0.12 6.61
C GLN A 132 4.99 -1.24 6.85
N ARG A 133 3.82 -1.33 7.50
CA ARG A 133 3.10 -2.61 7.66
C ARG A 133 2.79 -3.26 6.32
N LEU A 134 2.33 -2.48 5.35
CA LEU A 134 2.10 -2.94 3.98
C LEU A 134 3.38 -3.48 3.35
N LEU A 135 4.45 -2.68 3.33
CA LEU A 135 5.71 -3.04 2.67
C LEU A 135 6.47 -4.17 3.39
N HIS A 136 6.23 -4.39 4.68
CA HIS A 136 6.78 -5.50 5.47
C HIS A 136 5.90 -6.76 5.49
N ASN A 137 4.86 -6.84 4.65
CA ASN A 137 3.95 -7.99 4.57
C ASN A 137 3.27 -8.35 5.90
N VAL A 138 3.03 -7.36 6.76
CA VAL A 138 2.29 -7.63 8.00
C VAL A 138 0.88 -8.04 7.63
N HIS A 139 0.46 -9.26 7.98
CA HIS A 139 -0.85 -9.79 7.61
C HIS A 139 -2.02 -8.93 8.10
N ASP A 140 -1.85 -8.24 9.23
CA ASP A 140 -2.81 -7.33 9.81
C ASP A 140 -2.55 -5.87 9.37
N ASN A 141 -2.32 -5.63 8.08
CA ASN A 141 -2.23 -4.29 7.52
C ASN A 141 -3.60 -3.83 6.97
N VAL A 142 -3.79 -2.52 6.81
CA VAL A 142 -5.07 -1.93 6.37
C VAL A 142 -5.59 -2.46 5.03
N PHE A 143 -4.72 -2.89 4.12
CA PHE A 143 -5.13 -3.47 2.83
C PHE A 143 -5.42 -4.96 2.89
N SER A 144 -5.05 -5.67 3.95
CA SER A 144 -5.30 -7.11 4.04
C SER A 144 -6.77 -7.39 4.27
N GLN A 145 -7.43 -7.98 3.27
CA GLN A 145 -8.83 -8.37 3.39
C GLN A 145 -9.08 -9.45 4.46
N PHE A 146 -8.01 -10.14 4.88
CA PHE A 146 -8.04 -11.18 5.91
C PHE A 146 -7.60 -10.68 7.28
N SER A 147 -7.32 -9.38 7.46
CA SER A 147 -7.13 -8.81 8.80
C SER A 147 -8.43 -8.91 9.61
N ASP A 148 -8.32 -9.13 10.92
CA ASP A 148 -9.49 -9.25 11.81
C ASP A 148 -10.41 -8.03 11.71
N ALA A 149 -9.81 -6.83 11.61
CA ALA A 149 -10.54 -5.58 11.46
C ALA A 149 -11.35 -5.54 10.15
N ASN A 150 -10.75 -5.93 9.02
CA ASN A 150 -11.46 -5.93 7.74
C ASN A 150 -12.48 -7.07 7.65
N VAL A 151 -12.20 -8.25 8.21
CA VAL A 151 -13.18 -9.35 8.29
C VAL A 151 -14.39 -8.94 9.14
N ALA A 152 -14.17 -8.25 10.26
CA ALA A 152 -15.24 -7.73 11.10
C ALA A 152 -16.06 -6.65 10.39
N ALA A 153 -15.41 -5.72 9.69
CA ALA A 153 -16.05 -4.58 9.02
C ALA A 153 -16.74 -4.94 7.69
N HIS A 154 -16.21 -5.92 6.95
CA HIS A 154 -16.59 -6.20 5.56
C HIS A 154 -16.92 -7.69 5.35
N ARG A 155 -17.83 -8.22 6.17
CA ARG A 155 -18.35 -9.62 6.13
C ARG A 155 -19.01 -9.96 4.79
N SER A 156 -18.21 -10.17 3.73
CA SER A 156 -18.72 -10.42 2.39
C SER A 156 -17.66 -11.04 1.47
N PRO A 157 -18.07 -11.90 0.51
CA PRO A 157 -17.23 -12.30 -0.63
C PRO A 157 -16.71 -11.13 -1.48
N LEU A 158 -17.27 -9.92 -1.32
CA LEU A 158 -16.87 -8.68 -2.01
C LEU A 158 -15.79 -7.87 -1.27
N ALA A 159 -15.16 -8.46 -0.24
CA ALA A 159 -14.24 -7.76 0.64
C ALA A 159 -13.09 -7.08 -0.12
N CYS A 160 -12.56 -7.65 -1.20
CA CYS A 160 -11.42 -7.07 -1.92
C CYS A 160 -11.65 -5.63 -2.39
N GLY A 161 -12.75 -5.36 -3.10
CA GLY A 161 -13.05 -4.02 -3.62
C GLY A 161 -13.37 -2.99 -2.54
N LEU A 162 -14.07 -3.43 -1.49
CA LEU A 162 -14.40 -2.59 -0.33
C LEU A 162 -13.16 -2.24 0.49
N VAL A 163 -12.32 -3.22 0.79
CA VAL A 163 -11.06 -3.06 1.51
C VAL A 163 -10.10 -2.19 0.71
N ALA A 164 -9.92 -2.44 -0.59
CA ALA A 164 -9.10 -1.60 -1.47
C ALA A 164 -9.51 -0.12 -1.39
N LYS A 165 -10.83 0.15 -1.42
CA LYS A 165 -11.37 1.51 -1.32
C LYS A 165 -11.15 2.10 0.07
N ALA A 166 -11.59 1.43 1.12
CA ALA A 166 -11.52 1.95 2.49
C ALA A 166 -10.06 2.18 2.94
N ALA A 167 -9.17 1.23 2.64
CA ALA A 167 -7.75 1.35 2.95
C ALA A 167 -7.07 2.45 2.12
N GLY A 168 -7.44 2.61 0.85
CA GLY A 168 -6.98 3.73 0.01
C GLY A 168 -7.43 5.08 0.56
N GLU A 169 -8.68 5.19 1.01
CA GLU A 169 -9.24 6.39 1.64
C GLU A 169 -8.52 6.74 2.95
N ALA A 170 -8.26 5.74 3.78
CA ALA A 170 -7.57 5.92 5.04
C ALA A 170 -6.10 6.30 4.88
N LEU A 171 -5.38 5.64 3.94
CA LEU A 171 -3.93 5.80 3.82
C LEU A 171 -3.52 6.94 2.88
N ILE A 172 -4.18 7.07 1.72
CA ILE A 172 -3.78 7.99 0.65
C ILE A 172 -4.70 9.21 0.61
N GLY A 173 -6.02 8.98 0.67
CA GLY A 173 -7.05 10.00 0.53
C GLY A 173 -8.12 9.60 -0.49
N ALA A 174 -8.83 10.58 -1.07
CA ALA A 174 -10.00 10.33 -1.90
C ALA A 174 -9.77 9.33 -3.06
N VAL A 175 -10.37 8.15 -2.94
CA VAL A 175 -10.30 7.06 -3.93
C VAL A 175 -11.30 7.29 -5.07
N VAL A 176 -10.91 6.93 -6.29
CA VAL A 176 -11.83 6.80 -7.43
C VAL A 176 -12.31 5.35 -7.48
N SER A 177 -13.61 5.15 -7.42
CA SER A 177 -14.26 3.85 -7.61
C SER A 177 -15.32 3.92 -8.70
N HIS A 178 -15.74 2.77 -9.20
CA HIS A 178 -16.83 2.61 -10.15
C HIS A 178 -17.88 1.63 -9.62
N ASN A 179 -19.04 1.57 -10.28
CA ASN A 179 -20.21 0.79 -9.86
C ASN A 179 -20.26 -0.64 -10.47
N TYR A 180 -19.17 -1.09 -11.13
CA TYR A 180 -19.08 -2.39 -11.82
C TYR A 180 -20.22 -2.68 -12.83
N LYS A 181 -20.88 -1.63 -13.34
CA LYS A 181 -21.95 -1.73 -14.34
C LYS A 181 -21.36 -1.81 -15.77
N PRO A 182 -22.16 -2.19 -16.79
CA PRO A 182 -21.72 -2.28 -18.18
C PRO A 182 -20.94 -1.05 -18.70
N ASP A 183 -21.36 0.15 -18.30
CA ASP A 183 -20.71 1.42 -18.61
C ASP A 183 -19.27 1.53 -18.11
N SER A 184 -18.83 0.65 -17.21
CA SER A 184 -17.45 0.58 -16.68
C SER A 184 -16.58 -0.57 -17.23
N SER A 185 -17.12 -1.48 -18.07
CA SER A 185 -16.38 -2.62 -18.65
C SER A 185 -15.45 -2.29 -19.83
N TYR A 186 -14.18 -2.68 -19.77
CA TYR A 186 -13.20 -2.39 -20.82
C TYR A 186 -13.20 -3.36 -22.01
N HIS A 187 -13.95 -4.45 -21.89
CA HIS A 187 -14.08 -5.46 -22.93
C HIS A 187 -15.39 -5.30 -23.69
N LYS A 188 -15.44 -5.82 -24.92
CA LYS A 188 -16.66 -5.89 -25.72
C LYS A 188 -17.66 -6.84 -25.05
N ALA A 189 -18.96 -6.62 -25.29
CA ALA A 189 -19.99 -7.51 -24.77
C ALA A 189 -19.75 -8.95 -25.25
N VAL A 190 -19.88 -9.92 -24.34
CA VAL A 190 -19.67 -11.34 -24.59
C VAL A 190 -20.76 -12.16 -23.92
N TRP A 191 -21.31 -13.14 -24.63
CA TRP A 191 -22.48 -13.93 -24.15
C TRP A 191 -22.09 -15.23 -23.47
N ARG A 192 -20.88 -15.73 -23.73
CA ARG A 192 -20.35 -16.96 -23.15
C ARG A 192 -18.85 -16.84 -23.03
N VAL A 193 -18.33 -17.25 -21.87
CA VAL A 193 -16.89 -17.32 -21.60
C VAL A 193 -16.55 -18.74 -21.17
N THR A 194 -15.83 -19.43 -22.04
CA THR A 194 -15.28 -20.78 -21.83
C THR A 194 -13.78 -20.74 -21.56
N ARG A 195 -13.10 -19.74 -22.12
CA ARG A 195 -11.68 -19.46 -21.92
C ARG A 195 -11.45 -17.96 -21.94
N ARG A 196 -10.30 -17.55 -21.43
CA ARG A 196 -9.86 -16.15 -21.40
C ARG A 196 -9.83 -15.51 -22.79
N ASP A 197 -9.49 -16.28 -23.82
CA ASP A 197 -9.40 -15.81 -25.19
C ASP A 197 -10.75 -15.41 -25.81
N ASP A 198 -11.86 -15.80 -25.20
CA ASP A 198 -13.21 -15.39 -25.63
C ASP A 198 -13.49 -13.90 -25.29
N ILE A 199 -12.59 -13.25 -24.53
CA ILE A 199 -12.74 -11.87 -24.08
C ILE A 199 -11.88 -10.96 -24.96
N GLU A 200 -12.55 -10.11 -25.73
CA GLU A 200 -11.93 -9.08 -26.57
C GLU A 200 -12.06 -7.69 -25.94
N TYR A 201 -10.98 -6.94 -25.95
CA TYR A 201 -10.89 -5.56 -25.50
C TYR A 201 -11.00 -4.59 -26.65
N ASP A 202 -11.71 -3.48 -26.43
CA ASP A 202 -11.73 -2.36 -27.38
C ASP A 202 -10.47 -1.49 -27.18
N PRO A 203 -9.60 -1.34 -28.21
CA PRO A 203 -8.35 -0.57 -28.07
C PRO A 203 -8.56 0.88 -27.67
N ASN A 204 -9.63 1.52 -28.17
CA ASN A 204 -9.95 2.92 -27.86
C ASN A 204 -10.46 3.04 -26.42
N VAL A 205 -11.31 2.11 -25.96
CA VAL A 205 -11.78 2.05 -24.57
C VAL A 205 -10.59 1.82 -23.63
N MET A 206 -9.72 0.86 -23.92
CA MET A 206 -8.55 0.59 -23.07
C MET A 206 -7.58 1.79 -23.04
N ARG A 207 -7.34 2.46 -24.17
CA ARG A 207 -6.52 3.69 -24.21
C ARG A 207 -7.11 4.80 -23.35
N ARG A 208 -8.43 5.05 -23.45
CA ARG A 208 -9.11 6.07 -22.64
C ARG A 208 -9.09 5.71 -21.16
N ALA A 209 -9.39 4.46 -20.82
CA ALA A 209 -9.34 3.95 -19.46
C ALA A 209 -7.97 4.15 -18.81
N ARG A 210 -6.88 3.72 -19.47
CA ARG A 210 -5.51 3.92 -18.98
C ARG A 210 -5.16 5.38 -18.76
N THR A 211 -5.53 6.24 -19.71
CA THR A 211 -5.29 7.68 -19.61
C THR A 211 -6.05 8.29 -18.44
N THR A 212 -7.30 7.87 -18.24
CA THR A 212 -8.14 8.34 -17.12
C THR A 212 -7.62 7.86 -15.77
N ILE A 213 -7.25 6.58 -15.65
CA ILE A 213 -6.60 6.04 -14.45
C ILE A 213 -5.34 6.85 -14.14
N ALA A 214 -4.43 7.00 -15.11
CA ALA A 214 -3.18 7.75 -14.93
C ALA A 214 -3.44 9.21 -14.53
N ARG A 215 -4.46 9.86 -15.11
CA ARG A 215 -4.86 11.23 -14.75
C ARG A 215 -5.28 11.33 -13.29
N HIS A 216 -6.07 10.39 -12.79
CA HIS A 216 -6.47 10.36 -11.38
C HIS A 216 -5.29 10.13 -10.45
N VAL A 217 -4.44 9.14 -10.75
CA VAL A 217 -3.25 8.82 -9.95
C VAL A 217 -2.28 10.01 -9.91
N LYS A 218 -2.02 10.67 -11.05
CA LYS A 218 -1.19 11.89 -11.11
C LYS A 218 -1.74 13.04 -10.27
N ARG A 219 -3.06 13.09 -10.05
CA ARG A 219 -3.75 14.05 -9.17
C ARG A 219 -3.78 13.63 -7.69
N GLY A 220 -3.04 12.59 -7.30
CA GLY A 220 -3.03 12.11 -5.92
C GLY A 220 -4.21 11.21 -5.54
N ARG A 221 -4.99 10.74 -6.52
CA ARG A 221 -6.19 9.94 -6.27
C ARG A 221 -5.98 8.50 -6.75
N PRO A 222 -5.88 7.51 -5.84
CA PRO A 222 -5.77 6.12 -6.23
C PRO A 222 -7.08 5.62 -6.85
N VAL A 223 -7.02 4.56 -7.65
CA VAL A 223 -8.16 4.10 -8.45
C VAL A 223 -8.43 2.62 -8.20
N VAL A 224 -9.64 2.27 -7.77
CA VAL A 224 -10.08 0.87 -7.72
C VAL A 224 -10.42 0.41 -9.13
N VAL A 225 -9.90 -0.75 -9.51
CA VAL A 225 -10.22 -1.41 -10.79
C VAL A 225 -10.67 -2.84 -10.55
N GLY A 226 -11.60 -3.30 -11.37
CA GLY A 226 -12.05 -4.69 -11.37
C GLY A 226 -11.20 -5.53 -12.32
N CYS A 227 -10.83 -6.71 -11.87
CA CYS A 227 -9.99 -7.68 -12.57
C CYS A 227 -10.70 -9.02 -12.73
N ALA A 228 -10.28 -9.82 -13.70
CA ALA A 228 -10.60 -11.24 -13.80
C ALA A 228 -9.31 -12.06 -13.61
N TYR A 229 -9.31 -13.01 -12.68
CA TYR A 229 -8.25 -14.01 -12.54
C TYR A 229 -8.62 -15.34 -13.19
N GLU A 230 -9.92 -15.64 -13.28
CA GLU A 230 -10.46 -16.86 -13.88
C GLU A 230 -11.77 -16.52 -14.59
N PRO A 231 -11.68 -15.90 -15.78
CA PRO A 231 -12.86 -15.44 -16.50
C PRO A 231 -13.75 -16.62 -16.90
N LYS A 232 -15.04 -16.53 -16.55
CA LYS A 232 -16.04 -17.56 -16.82
C LYS A 232 -17.44 -16.98 -16.96
N THR A 233 -18.33 -17.76 -17.56
CA THR A 233 -19.71 -17.31 -17.88
C THR A 233 -20.48 -16.83 -16.65
N SER A 234 -20.23 -17.38 -15.45
CA SER A 234 -20.89 -16.93 -14.21
C SER A 234 -20.56 -15.49 -13.81
N MET A 235 -19.46 -14.92 -14.32
CA MET A 235 -19.11 -13.51 -14.12
C MET A 235 -19.97 -12.54 -14.94
N LEU A 236 -20.73 -13.01 -15.93
CA LEU A 236 -21.43 -12.14 -16.87
C LEU A 236 -22.71 -11.56 -16.27
N ASN A 237 -22.86 -10.25 -16.44
CA ASN A 237 -24.11 -9.52 -16.28
C ASN A 237 -24.33 -8.67 -17.52
N GLU A 238 -25.43 -8.92 -18.25
CA GLU A 238 -25.76 -8.17 -19.47
C GLU A 238 -24.61 -8.14 -20.50
N GLY A 239 -23.89 -9.25 -20.64
CA GLY A 239 -22.75 -9.37 -21.56
C GLY A 239 -21.42 -8.81 -21.03
N HIS A 240 -21.36 -8.34 -19.78
CA HIS A 240 -20.16 -7.75 -19.18
C HIS A 240 -19.68 -8.53 -17.95
N LEU A 241 -18.37 -8.75 -17.85
CA LEU A 241 -17.76 -9.38 -16.69
C LEU A 241 -17.83 -8.45 -15.49
N GLN A 242 -18.29 -8.99 -14.36
CA GLN A 242 -18.33 -8.29 -13.09
C GLN A 242 -17.26 -8.84 -12.16
N ALA A 243 -16.34 -7.97 -11.73
CA ALA A 243 -15.27 -8.31 -10.80
C ALA A 243 -15.76 -8.72 -9.40
N THR A 244 -17.05 -8.49 -9.11
CA THR A 244 -17.73 -8.86 -7.86
C THR A 244 -18.24 -10.30 -7.86
N ARG A 245 -18.12 -11.03 -8.97
CA ARG A 245 -18.58 -12.42 -9.11
C ARG A 245 -17.41 -13.40 -9.07
N ASP A 246 -17.70 -14.68 -8.88
CA ASP A 246 -16.71 -15.76 -8.85
C ASP A 246 -15.84 -15.75 -10.13
N GLY A 247 -14.51 -15.69 -9.95
CA GLY A 247 -13.52 -15.44 -11.02
C GLY A 247 -13.05 -13.99 -11.13
N GLY A 248 -13.70 -13.07 -10.40
CA GLY A 248 -13.39 -11.66 -10.32
C GLY A 248 -12.58 -11.26 -9.08
N HIS A 249 -11.83 -10.16 -9.19
CA HIS A 249 -11.05 -9.59 -8.09
C HIS A 249 -10.98 -8.07 -8.22
N SER A 250 -10.66 -7.35 -7.15
CA SER A 250 -10.50 -5.89 -7.20
C SER A 250 -9.21 -5.46 -6.52
N VAL A 251 -8.52 -4.50 -7.13
CA VAL A 251 -7.24 -3.98 -6.66
C VAL A 251 -7.21 -2.45 -6.72
N LEU A 252 -6.29 -1.83 -5.98
CA LEU A 252 -6.12 -0.38 -5.94
C LEU A 252 -4.89 0.04 -6.74
N ILE A 253 -5.07 0.75 -7.84
CA ILE A 253 -3.96 1.37 -8.58
C ILE A 253 -3.45 2.59 -7.81
N VAL A 254 -2.15 2.59 -7.51
CA VAL A 254 -1.45 3.59 -6.69
C VAL A 254 -0.24 4.22 -7.39
N GLY A 255 0.12 3.78 -8.59
CA GLY A 255 1.19 4.40 -9.36
C GLY A 255 1.02 4.24 -10.86
N CYS A 256 1.70 5.08 -11.63
CA CYS A 256 1.74 4.99 -13.09
C CYS A 256 3.05 5.53 -13.68
N ASN A 257 3.44 4.95 -14.81
CA ASN A 257 4.52 5.49 -15.62
C ASN A 257 4.07 6.68 -16.50
N ALA A 258 5.02 7.32 -17.18
CA ALA A 258 4.77 8.55 -17.95
C ALA A 258 3.68 8.36 -19.00
N THR A 259 3.76 7.23 -19.72
CA THR A 259 2.99 6.85 -20.90
C THR A 259 1.71 6.09 -20.59
N ALA A 260 1.36 5.90 -19.30
CA ALA A 260 0.19 5.13 -18.88
C ALA A 260 0.16 3.69 -19.47
N THR A 261 1.32 3.06 -19.58
CA THR A 261 1.48 1.67 -20.04
C THR A 261 1.81 0.71 -18.91
N GLU A 262 2.20 1.22 -17.74
CA GLU A 262 2.48 0.44 -16.55
C GLU A 262 1.85 1.11 -15.32
N PHE A 263 1.28 0.29 -14.43
CA PHE A 263 0.57 0.74 -13.25
C PHE A 263 0.95 -0.09 -12.02
N LEU A 264 1.48 0.55 -10.99
CA LEU A 264 1.67 -0.05 -9.67
C LEU A 264 0.32 -0.16 -8.96
N TYR A 265 0.03 -1.31 -8.36
CA TYR A 265 -1.21 -1.54 -7.62
C TYR A 265 -0.99 -2.26 -6.28
N VAL A 266 -1.95 -2.08 -5.38
CA VAL A 266 -2.10 -2.80 -4.12
C VAL A 266 -3.20 -3.85 -4.26
N ASP A 267 -2.86 -5.09 -3.97
CA ASP A 267 -3.73 -6.27 -3.95
C ASP A 267 -4.21 -6.54 -2.52
N PRO A 268 -5.51 -6.43 -2.23
CA PRO A 268 -6.04 -6.73 -0.90
C PRO A 268 -5.93 -8.19 -0.48
N PHE A 269 -5.69 -9.10 -1.43
CA PHE A 269 -5.53 -10.53 -1.18
C PHE A 269 -4.05 -10.82 -0.83
N PRO A 270 -3.72 -11.14 0.44
CA PRO A 270 -2.34 -11.42 0.84
C PRO A 270 -1.75 -12.59 0.05
N GLY A 271 -0.56 -12.39 -0.52
CA GLY A 271 0.14 -13.40 -1.32
C GLY A 271 -0.37 -13.51 -2.75
N GLY A 272 -1.45 -12.80 -3.09
CA GLY A 272 -2.01 -12.73 -4.44
C GLY A 272 -0.99 -12.19 -5.43
N SER A 273 -0.47 -11.00 -5.14
CA SER A 273 0.51 -10.31 -5.97
C SER A 273 1.87 -10.27 -5.28
N ASN A 274 2.94 -10.40 -6.06
CA ASN A 274 4.31 -10.41 -5.55
C ASN A 274 5.17 -9.43 -6.33
N LEU A 275 5.70 -8.41 -5.65
CA LEU A 275 6.57 -7.41 -6.28
C LEU A 275 7.76 -7.09 -5.38
N LYS A 276 8.97 -7.11 -5.94
CA LYS A 276 10.12 -6.44 -5.32
C LYS A 276 9.93 -4.93 -5.44
N TYR A 277 9.40 -4.31 -4.41
CA TYR A 277 9.19 -2.87 -4.40
C TYR A 277 10.54 -2.15 -4.26
N THR A 278 10.99 -1.53 -5.35
CA THR A 278 12.24 -0.75 -5.42
C THR A 278 12.09 0.72 -5.05
N GLY A 279 10.88 1.16 -4.69
CA GLY A 279 10.67 2.49 -4.12
C GLY A 279 11.00 2.50 -2.62
N GLY A 280 10.73 3.62 -1.96
CA GLY A 280 10.96 3.74 -0.51
C GLY A 280 12.34 4.31 -0.14
N ILE A 281 12.75 4.10 1.12
CA ILE A 281 14.09 4.43 1.64
C ILE A 281 14.96 3.18 1.56
N ALA A 282 16.00 3.22 0.73
CA ALA A 282 16.99 2.16 0.49
C ALA A 282 16.42 0.77 0.14
N ALA A 283 16.89 0.18 -0.96
CA ALA A 283 16.32 -1.05 -1.53
C ALA A 283 16.34 -2.29 -0.60
N ASP A 284 17.16 -2.26 0.46
CA ASP A 284 17.35 -3.40 1.38
C ASP A 284 16.56 -3.26 2.70
N SER A 285 15.72 -2.21 2.82
CA SER A 285 14.94 -1.95 4.03
C SER A 285 13.68 -2.79 4.15
N TYR A 286 13.24 -3.43 3.08
CA TYR A 286 11.98 -4.18 3.02
C TYR A 286 12.24 -5.65 2.65
N PRO A 287 11.31 -6.56 2.94
CA PRO A 287 11.38 -7.93 2.46
C PRO A 287 11.60 -7.96 0.93
N PRO A 288 12.32 -8.97 0.39
CA PRO A 288 12.62 -9.06 -1.03
C PRO A 288 11.41 -8.99 -1.96
N LEU A 289 10.22 -9.41 -1.47
CA LEU A 289 8.95 -9.34 -2.17
C LEU A 289 7.89 -8.80 -1.22
N CYS A 290 7.10 -7.84 -1.69
CA CYS A 290 5.86 -7.43 -1.04
C CYS A 290 4.69 -8.24 -1.64
N PHE A 291 3.94 -8.92 -0.76
CA PHE A 291 2.84 -9.84 -1.07
C PHE A 291 1.49 -9.15 -1.30
N PHE A 292 1.51 -7.83 -1.32
CA PHE A 292 0.37 -6.96 -1.57
C PHE A 292 0.60 -6.08 -2.79
N LEU A 293 1.75 -6.14 -3.45
CA LEU A 293 2.07 -5.24 -4.56
C LEU A 293 2.24 -6.00 -5.87
N GLY A 294 1.83 -5.35 -6.96
CA GLY A 294 2.06 -5.83 -8.31
C GLY A 294 2.11 -4.70 -9.31
N VAL A 295 2.44 -5.03 -10.55
CA VAL A 295 2.45 -4.09 -11.67
C VAL A 295 1.58 -4.63 -12.79
N PHE A 296 0.61 -3.85 -13.26
CA PHE A 296 -0.05 -4.09 -14.54
C PHE A 296 0.80 -3.51 -15.66
N LYS A 297 0.93 -4.23 -16.77
CA LYS A 297 1.50 -3.74 -18.01
C LYS A 297 0.51 -3.91 -19.15
N VAL A 298 0.57 -3.01 -20.12
CA VAL A 298 -0.14 -3.18 -21.38
C VAL A 298 0.49 -4.33 -22.14
N ASP A 299 -0.29 -5.39 -22.35
CA ASP A 299 0.08 -6.49 -23.23
C ASP A 299 -0.43 -6.17 -24.64
N SER A 300 0.45 -5.65 -25.49
CA SER A 300 0.12 -5.32 -26.87
C SER A 300 0.17 -6.54 -27.79
N LEU A 301 0.75 -7.66 -27.34
CA LEU A 301 0.77 -8.90 -28.14
C LEU A 301 -0.62 -9.53 -28.21
N GLN A 302 -1.48 -9.27 -27.22
CA GLN A 302 -2.89 -9.69 -27.23
C GLN A 302 -3.68 -9.08 -28.39
N GLU A 303 -3.25 -7.92 -28.89
CA GLU A 303 -3.84 -7.30 -30.09
C GLU A 303 -3.59 -8.15 -31.35
N LEU A 304 -2.41 -8.76 -31.46
CA LEU A 304 -2.04 -9.60 -32.61
C LEU A 304 -2.86 -10.89 -32.69
N ILE A 305 -3.45 -11.33 -31.57
CA ILE A 305 -4.31 -12.52 -31.50
C ILE A 305 -5.80 -12.14 -31.38
N GLY A 306 -6.17 -10.89 -31.69
CA GLY A 306 -7.57 -10.45 -31.79
C GLY A 306 -8.24 -10.07 -30.46
N ARG A 307 -7.55 -10.19 -29.32
CA ARG A 307 -8.09 -9.82 -28.01
C ARG A 307 -7.96 -8.33 -27.69
N GLY A 308 -7.26 -7.56 -28.51
CA GLY A 308 -6.97 -6.15 -28.26
C GLY A 308 -5.94 -5.93 -27.14
N PRO A 309 -5.48 -4.68 -26.94
CA PRO A 309 -4.56 -4.37 -25.86
C PRO A 309 -5.29 -4.47 -24.52
N LEU A 310 -4.65 -5.10 -23.54
CA LEU A 310 -5.21 -5.23 -22.20
C LEU A 310 -4.17 -4.94 -21.12
N LEU A 311 -4.63 -4.54 -19.94
CA LEU A 311 -3.77 -4.43 -18.76
C LEU A 311 -3.72 -5.78 -18.07
N ARG A 312 -2.54 -6.40 -18.11
CA ARG A 312 -2.26 -7.70 -17.49
C ARG A 312 -1.23 -7.55 -16.39
N LYS A 313 -1.42 -8.27 -15.30
CA LYS A 313 -0.43 -8.37 -14.24
C LYS A 313 0.87 -8.92 -14.82
N HIS A 314 1.98 -8.23 -14.57
CA HIS A 314 3.29 -8.69 -15.00
C HIS A 314 3.52 -10.12 -14.49
N PRO A 315 4.06 -11.03 -15.32
CA PRO A 315 4.29 -12.41 -14.92
C PRO A 315 5.09 -12.48 -13.61
N ASP A 316 4.56 -13.21 -12.64
CA ASP A 316 5.30 -13.69 -11.48
C ASP A 316 5.35 -15.22 -11.49
N LYS A 317 6.28 -15.76 -10.70
CA LYS A 317 6.49 -17.20 -10.58
C LYS A 317 5.70 -17.83 -9.43
N ASN A 318 5.12 -17.02 -8.53
CA ASN A 318 4.60 -17.43 -7.24
C ASN A 318 3.23 -16.80 -6.97
N GLY A 319 2.39 -17.45 -6.15
CA GLY A 319 1.09 -16.93 -5.72
C GLY A 319 -0.10 -17.48 -6.53
N PRO A 320 -1.34 -17.23 -6.08
CA PRO A 320 -2.56 -17.73 -6.72
C PRO A 320 -2.83 -17.10 -8.09
N TRP A 321 -2.17 -15.97 -8.40
CA TRP A 321 -2.29 -15.28 -9.69
C TRP A 321 -1.16 -15.61 -10.68
N ALA A 322 -0.42 -16.70 -10.45
CA ALA A 322 0.66 -17.15 -11.32
C ALA A 322 0.13 -18.04 -12.47
N GLY A 323 0.96 -18.23 -13.50
CA GLY A 323 0.63 -19.11 -14.62
C GLY A 323 -0.55 -18.61 -15.47
N ASP A 324 -1.60 -19.42 -15.59
CA ASP A 324 -2.82 -19.17 -16.36
C ASP A 324 -3.90 -18.39 -15.58
N ARG A 325 -3.78 -18.32 -14.25
CA ARG A 325 -4.73 -17.64 -13.34
C ARG A 325 -4.35 -16.19 -13.04
N TYR A 326 -3.79 -15.48 -14.00
CA TYR A 326 -3.33 -14.10 -13.80
C TYR A 326 -4.46 -13.06 -13.83
N LEU A 327 -4.21 -11.92 -13.19
CA LEU A 327 -5.12 -10.76 -13.21
C LEU A 327 -5.05 -10.01 -14.55
N GLU A 328 -6.21 -9.82 -15.18
CA GLU A 328 -6.41 -8.84 -16.26
C GLU A 328 -7.47 -7.83 -15.86
N VAL A 329 -7.25 -6.54 -16.15
CA VAL A 329 -8.19 -5.48 -15.77
C VAL A 329 -9.38 -5.49 -16.73
N ILE A 330 -10.58 -5.67 -16.19
CA ILE A 330 -11.84 -5.78 -16.96
C ILE A 330 -12.76 -4.58 -16.77
N SER A 331 -12.61 -3.79 -15.71
CA SER A 331 -13.47 -2.63 -15.45
C SER A 331 -12.82 -1.52 -14.62
N GLY A 332 -13.33 -0.31 -14.77
CA GLY A 332 -12.92 0.87 -14.01
C GLY A 332 -13.37 2.17 -14.69
N PRO A 333 -12.78 3.33 -14.34
CA PRO A 333 -13.15 4.61 -14.94
C PRO A 333 -12.70 4.72 -16.40
N LYS A 334 -13.63 5.00 -17.31
CA LYS A 334 -13.38 5.05 -18.77
C LYS A 334 -13.05 6.43 -19.34
N GLY A 335 -13.30 7.51 -18.60
CA GLY A 335 -13.08 8.89 -19.06
C GLY A 335 -14.21 9.45 -19.89
#